data_AF-A0AAP4ECT0-F1
#
_entry.id   AF-A0AAP4ECT0-F1
#
_cell.length_a   1.000
_cell.length_b   1.000
_cell.length_c   1.000
_cell.angle_alpha   90.00
_cell.angle_beta   90.00
_cell.angle_gamma   90.00
#
_symmetry.space_group_name_H-M   'P 1'
#
loop_
_entity.id
_entity.type
_entity.pdbx_description
1 polymer ?
#
loop_
_entity_poly.entity_id
_entity_poly.type
_entity_poly.pdbx_seq_one_letter_code
_entity_poly.pdbx_strand_id
1 'polypeptide(L)'
;MSFSKIYDYKLRAYFNERISDLSHEYLFYSYPDQEQNLRILTLNINEQDYVSLVRWHDLFDRSLFTKMDHVIRSELDAERLVRLLSFIFNVFDIHKDVAYRRKNLFCFYYQCQVSHLRERGNEFTFAQDRLLFLQHLLFELGLGDDIYDRLTIENNRIMYRMEDAQYYDLHILINILHEHINKSKMDMDTQAALEKIKFLQGQWVNFMLGSHDVYDFPFDDFNKPFVEATMFMQAYKSNKNRVLEVLIDCINEHQSPTEQFISHLILMNYSYFVLKRDPSEITYLKLFCKKKPGVFMKVLTALLDIRFFVDKSSFTNVGIDYYLSRVKGV
;
A
#
# COMPACT_ATOMS: atom_id res chain seq x y z
N MET A 1 -18.94 5.14 -7.12
CA MET A 1 -18.41 5.19 -5.74
C MET A 1 -16.89 5.23 -5.81
N SER A 2 -16.21 5.98 -4.95
CA SER A 2 -14.75 6.20 -5.03
C SER A 2 -13.97 5.01 -4.43
N PHE A 3 -12.69 4.88 -4.76
CA PHE A 3 -11.88 3.78 -4.23
C PHE A 3 -11.61 3.88 -2.73
N SER A 4 -11.61 5.08 -2.15
CA SER A 4 -11.55 5.23 -0.69
C SER A 4 -12.69 4.51 0.02
N LYS A 5 -13.90 4.46 -0.56
CA LYS A 5 -15.04 3.72 0.02
C LYS A 5 -14.84 2.20 -0.09
N ILE A 6 -14.29 1.73 -1.20
CA ILE A 6 -13.94 0.31 -1.38
C ILE A 6 -12.81 -0.08 -0.42
N TYR A 7 -11.86 0.83 -0.17
CA TYR A 7 -10.77 0.61 0.75
C TYR A 7 -11.19 0.69 2.23
N ASP A 8 -12.10 1.61 2.58
CA ASP A 8 -12.77 1.63 3.89
C ASP A 8 -13.51 0.32 4.14
N TYR A 9 -14.25 -0.17 3.15
CA TYR A 9 -14.86 -1.49 3.21
C TYR A 9 -13.82 -2.58 3.46
N LYS A 10 -12.72 -2.60 2.70
CA LYS A 10 -11.61 -3.55 2.91
C LYS A 10 -11.09 -3.51 4.35
N LEU A 11 -10.83 -2.32 4.89
CA LEU A 11 -10.33 -2.15 6.26
C LEU A 11 -11.31 -2.71 7.29
N ARG A 12 -12.60 -2.41 7.16
CA ARG A 12 -13.63 -2.94 8.07
C ARG A 12 -13.79 -4.45 7.91
N ALA A 13 -13.86 -4.92 6.67
CA ALA A 13 -14.03 -6.34 6.35
C ALA A 13 -12.85 -7.18 6.83
N TYR A 14 -11.63 -6.65 6.80
CA TYR A 14 -10.43 -7.34 7.28
C TYR A 14 -10.55 -7.72 8.77
N PHE A 15 -11.08 -6.83 9.61
CA PHE A 15 -11.24 -7.06 11.06
C PHE A 15 -12.63 -7.55 11.47
N ASN A 16 -13.64 -7.49 10.60
CA ASN A 16 -15.00 -7.91 10.89
C ASN A 16 -15.53 -8.89 9.82
N GLU A 17 -15.74 -10.14 10.20
CA GLU A 17 -16.30 -11.17 9.31
C GLU A 17 -17.78 -10.97 8.99
N ARG A 18 -18.53 -10.26 9.83
CA ARG A 18 -19.99 -10.08 9.72
C ARG A 18 -20.40 -8.79 9.01
N ILE A 19 -19.46 -8.13 8.34
CA ILE A 19 -19.79 -6.96 7.53
C ILE A 19 -20.69 -7.39 6.36
N SER A 20 -21.70 -6.58 6.05
CA SER A 20 -22.52 -6.78 4.84
C SER A 20 -21.66 -6.78 3.58
N ASP A 21 -22.21 -7.26 2.47
CA ASP A 21 -21.52 -7.18 1.19
C ASP A 21 -21.28 -5.73 0.75
N LEU A 22 -20.27 -5.55 -0.10
CA LEU A 22 -19.94 -4.26 -0.70
C LEU A 22 -21.15 -3.75 -1.50
N SER A 23 -21.72 -2.62 -1.08
CA SER A 23 -22.77 -1.94 -1.82
C SER A 23 -22.16 -1.12 -2.96
N HIS A 24 -22.07 -1.71 -4.15
CA HIS A 24 -21.57 -1.04 -5.35
C HIS A 24 -22.31 -1.53 -6.61
N GLU A 25 -22.55 -0.64 -7.57
CA GLU A 25 -23.40 -0.89 -8.74
C GLU A 25 -22.91 -2.06 -9.61
N TYR A 26 -21.61 -2.08 -9.92
CA TYR A 26 -21.01 -3.08 -10.81
C TYR A 26 -19.78 -3.79 -10.22
N LEU A 27 -19.41 -3.51 -8.96
CA LEU A 27 -18.28 -4.16 -8.30
C LEU A 27 -18.78 -4.97 -7.12
N PHE A 28 -18.18 -6.12 -6.89
CA PHE A 28 -18.48 -6.97 -5.74
C PHE A 28 -17.24 -7.78 -5.37
N TYR A 29 -17.27 -8.43 -4.21
CA TYR A 29 -16.23 -9.37 -3.82
C TYR A 29 -16.66 -10.79 -4.16
N SER A 30 -15.87 -11.46 -5.00
CA SER A 30 -16.02 -12.91 -5.25
C SER A 30 -15.14 -13.72 -4.30
N TYR A 31 -15.55 -14.96 -4.05
CA TYR A 31 -14.89 -15.90 -3.15
C TYR A 31 -14.31 -17.06 -3.97
N PRO A 32 -13.03 -17.02 -4.36
CA PRO A 32 -12.42 -18.11 -5.15
C PRO A 32 -12.36 -19.43 -4.37
N ASP A 33 -12.21 -19.35 -3.05
CA ASP A 33 -12.16 -20.48 -2.14
C ASP A 33 -13.42 -20.53 -1.28
N GLN A 34 -13.89 -21.74 -0.96
CA GLN A 34 -15.06 -21.94 -0.09
C GLN A 34 -14.85 -21.42 1.33
N GLU A 35 -13.60 -21.27 1.77
CA GLU A 35 -13.26 -20.86 3.14
C GLU A 35 -13.38 -19.34 3.40
N GLN A 36 -13.79 -18.53 2.41
CA GLN A 36 -13.99 -17.06 2.52
C GLN A 36 -12.79 -16.23 3.03
N ASN A 37 -11.62 -16.87 3.20
CA ASN A 37 -10.39 -16.23 3.67
C ASN A 37 -9.77 -15.31 2.62
N LEU A 38 -10.10 -15.52 1.34
CA LEU A 38 -9.74 -14.67 0.23
C LEU A 38 -11.00 -14.08 -0.40
N ARG A 39 -11.03 -12.76 -0.53
CA ARG A 39 -12.06 -12.02 -1.27
C ARG A 39 -11.37 -11.20 -2.34
N ILE A 40 -11.78 -11.42 -3.59
CA ILE A 40 -11.20 -10.76 -4.76
C ILE A 40 -12.20 -9.74 -5.31
N LEU A 41 -11.72 -8.52 -5.60
CA LEU A 41 -12.57 -7.50 -6.19
C LEU A 41 -12.86 -7.82 -7.67
N THR A 42 -14.15 -7.87 -8.01
CA THR A 42 -14.65 -8.41 -9.27
C THR A 42 -15.66 -7.45 -9.90
N LEU A 43 -15.64 -7.38 -11.23
CA LEU A 43 -16.52 -6.57 -12.06
C LEU A 43 -17.63 -7.43 -12.66
N ASN A 44 -18.88 -7.02 -12.46
CA ASN A 44 -20.00 -7.55 -13.24
C ASN A 44 -19.96 -7.01 -14.66
N ILE A 45 -19.88 -7.93 -15.63
CA ILE A 45 -19.99 -7.61 -17.06
C ILE A 45 -21.48 -7.48 -17.39
N ASN A 46 -22.27 -8.50 -17.02
CA ASN A 46 -23.73 -8.55 -17.12
C ASN A 46 -24.32 -9.41 -15.98
N GLU A 47 -25.59 -9.79 -16.06
CA GLU A 47 -26.27 -10.58 -15.01
C GLU A 47 -25.69 -11.99 -14.80
N GLN A 48 -25.01 -12.55 -15.81
CA GLN A 48 -24.53 -13.94 -15.80
C GLN A 48 -23.00 -14.05 -15.84
N ASP A 49 -22.31 -12.97 -16.17
CA ASP A 49 -20.86 -12.97 -16.42
C ASP A 49 -20.13 -11.87 -15.65
N TYR A 50 -18.93 -12.21 -15.20
CA TYR A 50 -18.08 -11.37 -14.37
C TYR A 50 -16.60 -11.68 -14.59
N VAL A 51 -15.76 -10.68 -14.30
CA VAL A 51 -14.31 -10.81 -14.40
C VAL A 51 -13.65 -10.26 -13.14
N SER A 52 -12.74 -11.03 -12.55
CA SER A 52 -11.85 -10.51 -11.51
C SER A 52 -11.05 -9.36 -12.11
N LEU A 53 -10.94 -8.23 -11.41
CA LEU A 53 -10.25 -7.06 -11.94
C LEU A 53 -8.78 -7.35 -12.30
N VAL A 54 -8.13 -8.31 -11.65
CA VAL A 54 -6.75 -8.73 -11.97
C VAL A 54 -6.68 -9.44 -13.31
N ARG A 55 -7.76 -10.14 -13.68
CA ARG A 55 -7.90 -10.93 -14.90
C ARG A 55 -8.63 -10.18 -16.02
N TRP A 56 -8.76 -8.85 -15.92
CA TRP A 56 -9.39 -8.03 -16.96
C TRP A 56 -8.78 -8.23 -18.36
N HIS A 57 -7.53 -8.65 -18.44
CA HIS A 57 -6.85 -8.96 -19.69
C HIS A 57 -7.37 -10.21 -20.41
N ASP A 58 -8.23 -11.02 -19.78
CA ASP A 58 -8.91 -12.15 -20.42
C ASP A 58 -10.02 -11.67 -21.39
N LEU A 59 -10.39 -10.37 -21.35
CA LEU A 59 -11.42 -9.77 -22.19
C LEU A 59 -10.96 -9.42 -23.62
N PHE A 60 -9.67 -9.53 -23.92
CA PHE A 60 -9.14 -9.23 -25.25
C PHE A 60 -7.97 -10.15 -25.60
N ASP A 61 -7.72 -10.30 -26.90
CA ASP A 61 -6.59 -11.09 -27.39
C ASP A 61 -5.29 -10.30 -27.29
N ARG A 62 -4.24 -10.92 -26.70
CA ARG A 62 -2.91 -10.31 -26.62
C ARG A 62 -2.25 -10.15 -27.99
N SER A 63 -2.69 -10.90 -29.01
CA SER A 63 -2.20 -10.75 -30.38
C SER A 63 -2.40 -9.33 -30.95
N LEU A 64 -3.31 -8.54 -30.36
CA LEU A 64 -3.52 -7.12 -30.67
C LEU A 64 -2.24 -6.28 -30.50
N PHE A 65 -1.31 -6.72 -29.66
CA PHE A 65 -0.05 -6.03 -29.37
C PHE A 65 1.06 -6.28 -30.40
N THR A 66 0.84 -7.15 -31.38
CA THR A 66 1.82 -7.41 -32.45
C THR A 66 1.86 -6.32 -33.53
N LYS A 67 0.88 -5.42 -33.58
CA LYS A 67 0.74 -4.35 -34.57
C LYS A 67 0.49 -2.99 -33.89
N MET A 68 1.53 -2.41 -33.30
CA MET A 68 1.42 -1.12 -32.61
C MET A 68 2.05 0.03 -33.40
N ASP A 69 1.31 1.14 -33.51
CA ASP A 69 1.75 2.39 -34.18
C ASP A 69 1.76 3.60 -33.22
N HIS A 70 1.95 3.36 -31.91
CA HIS A 70 1.76 4.36 -30.85
C HIS A 70 2.96 4.46 -29.90
N VAL A 71 2.83 5.26 -28.84
CA VAL A 71 3.82 5.43 -27.76
C VAL A 71 4.22 4.10 -27.10
N ILE A 72 3.27 3.15 -27.04
CA ILE A 72 3.56 1.76 -26.69
C ILE A 72 4.12 1.11 -27.96
N ARG A 73 5.45 1.03 -28.07
CA ARG A 73 6.14 0.68 -29.33
C ARG A 73 6.51 -0.79 -29.44
N SER A 74 6.41 -1.55 -28.36
CA SER A 74 6.81 -2.96 -28.31
C SER A 74 5.76 -3.81 -27.60
N GLU A 75 5.65 -5.07 -28.01
CA GLU A 75 4.84 -6.09 -27.32
C GLU A 75 5.20 -6.15 -25.84
N LEU A 76 6.50 -6.11 -25.52
CA LEU A 76 7.01 -6.12 -24.17
C LEU A 76 6.53 -4.93 -23.32
N ASP A 77 6.46 -3.72 -23.90
CA ASP A 77 5.90 -2.55 -23.22
C ASP A 77 4.42 -2.77 -22.88
N ALA A 78 3.62 -3.27 -23.83
CA ALA A 78 2.21 -3.56 -23.58
C ALA A 78 2.03 -4.65 -22.53
N GLU A 79 2.80 -5.74 -22.60
CA GLU A 79 2.72 -6.83 -21.62
C GLU A 79 3.03 -6.35 -20.21
N ARG A 80 4.09 -5.56 -20.04
CA ARG A 80 4.44 -4.99 -18.74
C ARG A 80 3.37 -4.02 -18.23
N LEU A 81 2.83 -3.17 -19.11
CA LEU A 81 1.77 -2.24 -18.74
C LEU A 81 0.48 -2.97 -18.36
N VAL A 82 0.06 -3.97 -19.14
CA VAL A 82 -1.10 -4.82 -18.82
C VAL A 82 -0.89 -5.52 -17.49
N ARG A 83 0.30 -6.07 -17.24
CA ARG A 83 0.62 -6.75 -15.98
C ARG A 83 0.61 -5.79 -14.79
N LEU A 84 1.20 -4.61 -14.93
CA LEU A 84 1.10 -3.53 -13.93
C LEU A 84 -0.38 -3.25 -13.63
N LEU A 85 -1.15 -2.89 -14.65
CA LEU A 85 -2.55 -2.49 -14.53
C LEU A 85 -3.50 -3.62 -14.09
N SER A 86 -3.09 -4.88 -14.21
CA SER A 86 -3.76 -6.03 -13.60
C SER A 86 -3.49 -6.11 -12.10
N PHE A 87 -2.23 -6.10 -11.69
CA PHE A 87 -1.83 -6.40 -10.32
C PHE A 87 -2.10 -5.24 -9.35
N ILE A 88 -2.25 -4.01 -9.85
CA ILE A 88 -2.64 -2.87 -9.02
C ILE A 88 -3.95 -3.10 -8.25
N PHE A 89 -4.88 -3.89 -8.80
CA PHE A 89 -6.18 -4.16 -8.16
C PHE A 89 -6.08 -5.07 -6.93
N ASN A 90 -5.00 -5.84 -6.79
CA ASN A 90 -4.74 -6.64 -5.58
C ASN A 90 -4.68 -5.77 -4.31
N VAL A 91 -4.47 -4.46 -4.45
CA VAL A 91 -4.54 -3.51 -3.32
C VAL A 91 -5.91 -3.53 -2.63
N PHE A 92 -6.97 -3.97 -3.30
CA PHE A 92 -8.32 -4.08 -2.75
C PHE A 92 -8.69 -5.48 -2.26
N ASP A 93 -7.91 -6.51 -2.56
CA ASP A 93 -8.22 -7.86 -2.11
C ASP A 93 -8.12 -7.99 -0.59
N ILE A 94 -8.96 -8.85 -0.02
CA ILE A 94 -9.02 -9.11 1.42
C ILE A 94 -8.55 -10.55 1.66
N HIS A 95 -7.36 -10.69 2.23
CA HIS A 95 -6.76 -11.99 2.56
C HIS A 95 -6.63 -12.14 4.07
N LYS A 96 -7.40 -13.02 4.71
CA LYS A 96 -7.45 -13.15 6.19
C LYS A 96 -6.60 -14.27 6.77
N ASP A 97 -6.05 -15.15 5.92
CA ASP A 97 -5.14 -16.20 6.38
C ASP A 97 -3.99 -15.62 7.22
N VAL A 98 -3.69 -16.29 8.33
CA VAL A 98 -2.64 -15.92 9.29
C VAL A 98 -1.28 -15.76 8.62
N ALA A 99 -0.98 -16.58 7.60
CA ALA A 99 0.26 -16.52 6.83
C ALA A 99 0.44 -15.16 6.11
N TYR A 100 -0.66 -14.47 5.80
CA TYR A 100 -0.66 -13.18 5.10
C TYR A 100 -0.69 -11.98 6.05
N ARG A 101 -0.81 -12.18 7.37
CA ARG A 101 -0.97 -11.08 8.35
C ARG A 101 0.10 -9.99 8.22
N ARG A 102 1.38 -10.37 8.10
CA ARG A 102 2.49 -9.41 7.95
C ARG A 102 2.45 -8.69 6.61
N LYS A 103 2.23 -9.45 5.53
CA LYS A 103 2.09 -8.91 4.18
C LYS A 103 0.95 -7.88 4.11
N ASN A 104 -0.21 -8.19 4.70
CA ASN A 104 -1.32 -7.25 4.78
C ASN A 104 -0.96 -5.98 5.55
N LEU A 105 -0.33 -6.11 6.73
CA LEU A 105 0.15 -4.96 7.51
C LEU A 105 1.05 -4.05 6.65
N PHE A 106 1.99 -4.64 5.90
CA PHE A 106 2.89 -3.89 5.04
C PHE A 106 2.16 -3.24 3.86
N CYS A 107 1.27 -3.95 3.17
CA CYS A 107 0.44 -3.37 2.11
C CYS A 107 -0.39 -2.18 2.61
N PHE A 108 -1.03 -2.31 3.77
CA PHE A 108 -1.80 -1.21 4.36
C PHE A 108 -0.90 -0.02 4.70
N TYR A 109 0.27 -0.27 5.29
CA TYR A 109 1.23 0.77 5.61
C TYR A 109 1.71 1.50 4.34
N TYR A 110 2.19 0.76 3.35
CA TYR A 110 2.72 1.33 2.11
C TYR A 110 1.66 2.14 1.38
N GLN A 111 0.45 1.61 1.22
CA GLN A 111 -0.64 2.34 0.57
C GLN A 111 -1.01 3.61 1.36
N CYS A 112 -1.02 3.55 2.70
CA CYS A 112 -1.21 4.74 3.54
C CYS A 112 -0.15 5.79 3.25
N GLN A 113 1.14 5.41 3.31
CA GLN A 113 2.23 6.35 3.10
C GLN A 113 2.23 6.93 1.67
N VAL A 114 1.95 6.12 0.64
CA VAL A 114 1.87 6.62 -0.74
C VAL A 114 0.76 7.65 -0.92
N SER A 115 -0.39 7.46 -0.26
CA SER A 115 -1.54 8.38 -0.40
C SER A 115 -1.48 9.60 0.53
N HIS A 116 -0.82 9.49 1.69
CA HIS A 116 -0.84 10.52 2.73
C HIS A 116 0.46 11.32 2.88
N LEU A 117 1.59 10.83 2.34
CA LEU A 117 2.82 11.63 2.28
C LEU A 117 2.61 12.79 1.32
N ARG A 118 2.23 13.93 1.88
CA ARG A 118 2.10 15.19 1.15
C ARG A 118 3.47 15.82 0.97
N GLU A 119 3.74 16.30 -0.23
CA GLU A 119 4.79 17.29 -0.45
C GLU A 119 4.39 18.59 0.26
N ARG A 120 4.74 18.74 1.54
CA ARG A 120 4.62 20.02 2.24
C ARG A 120 5.87 20.85 1.94
N GLY A 121 5.82 21.63 0.87
CA GLY A 121 6.88 22.58 0.50
C GLY A 121 8.12 21.92 -0.12
N ASN A 122 9.25 22.65 -0.14
CA ASN A 122 10.50 22.30 -0.83
C ASN A 122 11.29 21.11 -0.22
N GLU A 123 10.67 20.24 0.57
CA GLU A 123 11.33 19.03 1.10
C GLU A 123 11.27 17.92 0.03
N PHE A 124 12.23 17.97 -0.91
CA PHE A 124 12.49 16.97 -1.97
C PHE A 124 12.59 15.49 -1.50
N THR A 125 12.64 15.24 -0.18
CA THR A 125 12.80 13.91 0.42
C THR A 125 11.54 13.05 0.35
N PHE A 126 10.34 13.63 0.42
CA PHE A 126 9.11 12.82 0.50
C PHE A 126 8.71 12.16 -0.81
N ALA A 127 9.07 12.71 -1.97
CA ALA A 127 8.78 12.08 -3.26
C ALA A 127 9.53 10.76 -3.43
N GLN A 128 10.78 10.69 -2.96
CA GLN A 128 11.58 9.47 -2.97
C GLN A 128 11.05 8.42 -1.99
N ASP A 129 10.68 8.83 -0.77
CA ASP A 129 10.06 7.92 0.20
C ASP A 129 8.73 7.37 -0.34
N ARG A 130 7.92 8.24 -0.95
CA ARG A 130 6.65 7.87 -1.56
C ARG A 130 6.81 6.89 -2.71
N LEU A 131 7.78 7.12 -3.59
CA LEU A 131 8.11 6.19 -4.67
C LEU A 131 8.58 4.83 -4.11
N LEU A 132 9.45 4.85 -3.10
CA LEU A 132 9.92 3.63 -2.43
C LEU A 132 8.75 2.82 -1.85
N PHE A 133 7.81 3.47 -1.16
CA PHE A 133 6.63 2.79 -0.64
C PHE A 133 5.70 2.29 -1.74
N LEU A 134 5.57 3.00 -2.87
CA LEU A 134 4.81 2.51 -4.02
C LEU A 134 5.46 1.24 -4.61
N GLN A 135 6.78 1.23 -4.77
CA GLN A 135 7.53 0.08 -5.28
C GLN A 135 7.40 -1.12 -4.35
N HIS A 136 7.56 -0.94 -3.04
CA HIS A 136 7.36 -2.01 -2.07
C HIS A 136 5.92 -2.52 -2.04
N LEU A 137 4.92 -1.63 -2.16
CA LEU A 137 3.53 -2.05 -2.31
C LEU A 137 3.37 -2.96 -3.52
N LEU A 138 3.83 -2.52 -4.70
CA LEU A 138 3.70 -3.28 -5.94
C LEU A 138 4.43 -4.63 -5.88
N PHE A 139 5.61 -4.67 -5.25
CA PHE A 139 6.31 -5.91 -4.94
C PHE A 139 5.44 -6.86 -4.10
N GLU A 140 4.87 -6.38 -3.00
CA GLU A 140 3.97 -7.18 -2.16
C GLU A 140 2.72 -7.63 -2.93
N LEU A 141 2.22 -6.82 -3.87
CA LEU A 141 1.11 -7.20 -4.75
C LEU A 141 1.48 -8.26 -5.80
N GLY A 142 2.76 -8.61 -5.95
CA GLY A 142 3.25 -9.68 -6.83
C GLY A 142 3.87 -9.22 -8.15
N LEU A 143 4.22 -7.94 -8.27
CA LEU A 143 4.93 -7.40 -9.43
C LEU A 143 6.45 -7.61 -9.31
N GLY A 144 7.09 -7.83 -10.45
CA GLY A 144 8.54 -7.92 -10.56
C GLY A 144 9.20 -6.54 -10.62
N ASP A 145 10.49 -6.51 -10.26
CA ASP A 145 11.36 -5.33 -10.31
C ASP A 145 11.44 -4.72 -11.72
N ASP A 146 11.45 -5.58 -12.74
CA ASP A 146 11.41 -5.20 -14.15
C ASP A 146 10.22 -4.30 -14.54
N ILE A 147 9.16 -4.28 -13.73
CA ILE A 147 7.97 -3.45 -13.90
C ILE A 147 7.98 -2.25 -12.94
N TYR A 148 8.08 -2.47 -11.62
CA TYR A 148 7.90 -1.36 -10.67
C TYR A 148 9.11 -0.41 -10.61
N ASP A 149 10.31 -0.84 -11.01
CA ASP A 149 11.49 0.04 -11.08
C ASP A 149 11.41 1.06 -12.23
N ARG A 150 10.43 0.90 -13.13
CA ARG A 150 10.14 1.85 -14.21
C ARG A 150 9.29 3.03 -13.75
N LEU A 151 8.73 2.97 -12.54
CA LEU A 151 7.89 4.03 -12.01
C LEU A 151 8.73 5.16 -11.42
N THR A 152 8.24 6.38 -11.56
CA THR A 152 8.67 7.53 -10.75
C THR A 152 7.45 8.36 -10.37
N ILE A 153 7.60 9.25 -9.38
CA ILE A 153 6.56 10.21 -8.99
C ILE A 153 7.11 11.62 -9.21
N GLU A 154 6.45 12.38 -10.08
CA GLU A 154 6.83 13.75 -10.42
C GLU A 154 5.61 14.67 -10.39
N ASN A 155 5.68 15.78 -9.66
CA ASN A 155 4.59 16.75 -9.53
C ASN A 155 3.23 16.10 -9.20
N ASN A 156 3.23 15.16 -8.24
CA ASN A 156 2.06 14.36 -7.86
C ASN A 156 1.42 13.59 -9.04
N ARG A 157 2.24 13.04 -9.94
CA ARG A 157 1.84 12.14 -11.02
C ARG A 157 2.70 10.89 -11.01
N ILE A 158 2.10 9.75 -11.33
CA ILE A 158 2.86 8.51 -11.55
C ILE A 158 3.29 8.49 -13.01
N MET A 159 4.61 8.47 -13.23
CA MET A 159 5.21 8.35 -14.54
C MET A 159 5.79 6.95 -14.71
N TYR A 160 5.77 6.42 -15.94
CA TYR A 160 6.27 5.09 -16.26
C TYR A 160 7.28 5.15 -17.41
N ARG A 161 8.43 4.52 -17.22
CA ARG A 161 9.52 4.46 -18.21
C ARG A 161 9.32 3.32 -19.20
N MET A 162 9.18 3.67 -20.47
CA MET A 162 9.04 2.72 -21.58
C MET A 162 10.42 2.29 -22.11
N GLU A 163 10.46 1.34 -23.05
CA GLU A 163 11.73 0.89 -23.67
C GLU A 163 12.50 1.98 -24.44
N ASP A 164 11.83 3.06 -24.86
CA ASP A 164 12.49 4.23 -25.46
C ASP A 164 13.20 5.15 -24.43
N ALA A 165 13.25 4.70 -23.17
CA ALA A 165 13.79 5.41 -22.01
C ALA A 165 13.09 6.73 -21.66
N GLN A 166 11.96 7.04 -22.29
CA GLN A 166 11.14 8.20 -21.94
C GLN A 166 10.12 7.86 -20.85
N TYR A 167 9.77 8.88 -20.07
CA TYR A 167 8.75 8.79 -19.03
C TYR A 167 7.43 9.34 -19.54
N TYR A 168 6.36 8.56 -19.34
CA TYR A 168 5.02 8.94 -19.74
C TYR A 168 4.08 8.91 -18.54
N ASP A 169 3.14 9.84 -18.49
CA ASP A 169 2.10 9.88 -17.47
C ASP A 169 1.25 8.60 -17.56
N LEU A 170 1.08 7.90 -16.43
CA LEU A 170 0.37 6.64 -16.40
C LEU A 170 -1.11 6.79 -16.82
N HIS A 171 -1.76 7.93 -16.56
CA HIS A 171 -3.12 8.19 -17.07
C HIS A 171 -3.16 8.24 -18.60
N ILE A 172 -2.13 8.81 -19.23
CA ILE A 172 -2.01 8.86 -20.69
C ILE A 172 -1.78 7.45 -21.24
N LEU A 173 -0.89 6.67 -20.62
CA LEU A 173 -0.63 5.30 -21.03
C LEU A 173 -1.87 4.40 -20.93
N ILE A 174 -2.66 4.53 -19.86
CA ILE A 174 -3.94 3.83 -19.71
C ILE A 174 -4.88 4.16 -20.88
N ASN A 175 -5.02 5.46 -21.23
CA ASN A 175 -5.88 5.85 -22.35
C ASN A 175 -5.42 5.27 -23.68
N ILE A 176 -4.12 5.39 -23.99
CA ILE A 176 -3.53 4.86 -25.24
C ILE A 176 -3.71 3.34 -25.33
N LEU A 177 -3.49 2.62 -24.22
CA LEU A 177 -3.65 1.16 -24.18
C LEU A 177 -5.09 0.75 -24.52
N HIS A 178 -6.08 1.35 -23.86
CA HIS A 178 -7.48 1.01 -24.08
C HIS A 178 -7.99 1.46 -25.46
N GLU A 179 -7.55 2.62 -25.96
CA GLU A 179 -7.82 3.03 -27.35
C GLU A 179 -7.30 2.01 -28.37
N HIS A 180 -6.14 1.41 -28.11
CA HIS A 180 -5.60 0.36 -28.96
C HIS A 180 -6.42 -0.93 -28.88
N ILE A 181 -6.77 -1.37 -27.68
CA ILE A 181 -7.62 -2.57 -27.46
C ILE A 181 -8.98 -2.42 -28.18
N ASN A 182 -9.59 -1.24 -28.08
CA ASN A 182 -10.91 -0.94 -28.64
C ASN A 182 -10.95 -0.87 -30.18
N LYS A 183 -9.80 -0.91 -30.88
CA LYS A 183 -9.78 -1.03 -32.35
C LYS A 183 -10.22 -2.42 -32.83
N SER A 184 -10.16 -3.41 -31.95
CA SER A 184 -10.55 -4.79 -32.27
C SER A 184 -12.08 -4.95 -32.27
N LYS A 185 -12.57 -5.90 -33.07
CA LYS A 185 -14.00 -6.21 -33.10
C LYS A 185 -14.35 -7.05 -31.87
N MET A 186 -15.16 -6.50 -30.97
CA MET A 186 -15.65 -7.14 -29.76
C MET A 186 -17.17 -6.93 -29.61
N ASP A 187 -17.82 -7.71 -28.73
CA ASP A 187 -19.22 -7.49 -28.39
C ASP A 187 -19.39 -6.27 -27.46
N MET A 188 -20.64 -5.77 -27.37
CA MET A 188 -20.94 -4.53 -26.65
C MET A 188 -20.72 -4.64 -25.13
N ASP A 189 -20.96 -5.82 -24.54
CA ASP A 189 -20.83 -6.02 -23.09
C ASP A 189 -19.34 -6.00 -22.70
N THR A 190 -18.50 -6.71 -23.47
CA THR A 190 -17.04 -6.68 -23.33
C THR A 190 -16.49 -5.27 -23.49
N GLN A 191 -16.94 -4.52 -24.50
CA GLN A 191 -16.52 -3.14 -24.71
C GLN A 191 -16.90 -2.24 -23.53
N ALA A 192 -18.14 -2.37 -23.02
CA ALA A 192 -18.59 -1.61 -21.86
C ALA A 192 -17.81 -1.98 -20.59
N ALA A 193 -17.44 -3.25 -20.41
CA ALA A 193 -16.61 -3.70 -19.29
C ALA A 193 -15.19 -3.08 -19.37
N LEU A 194 -14.57 -3.07 -20.55
CA LEU A 194 -13.24 -2.46 -20.75
C LEU A 194 -13.25 -0.95 -20.47
N GLU A 195 -14.29 -0.22 -20.86
CA GLU A 195 -14.44 1.20 -20.51
C GLU A 195 -14.57 1.40 -18.98
N LYS A 196 -15.31 0.53 -18.27
CA LYS A 196 -15.35 0.55 -16.81
C LYS A 196 -13.97 0.27 -16.21
N ILE A 197 -13.23 -0.71 -16.74
CA ILE A 197 -11.88 -1.06 -16.28
C ILE A 197 -10.91 0.10 -16.49
N LYS A 198 -10.91 0.75 -17.67
CA LYS A 198 -10.13 1.96 -17.96
C LYS A 198 -10.39 3.04 -16.92
N PHE A 199 -11.67 3.31 -16.65
CA PHE A 199 -12.07 4.28 -15.63
C PHE A 199 -11.53 3.89 -14.24
N LEU A 200 -11.68 2.63 -13.84
CA LEU A 200 -11.18 2.12 -12.57
C LEU A 200 -9.65 2.23 -12.48
N GLN A 201 -8.89 1.90 -13.53
CA GLN A 201 -7.44 2.07 -13.54
C GLN A 201 -7.04 3.55 -13.33
N GLY A 202 -7.74 4.48 -14.00
CA GLY A 202 -7.53 5.92 -13.78
C GLY A 202 -7.89 6.38 -12.35
N GLN A 203 -8.95 5.84 -11.76
CA GLN A 203 -9.32 6.08 -10.35
C GLN A 203 -8.25 5.52 -9.40
N TRP A 204 -7.63 4.39 -9.73
CA TRP A 204 -6.59 3.78 -8.90
C TRP A 204 -5.38 4.70 -8.79
N VAL A 205 -4.95 5.28 -9.92
CA VAL A 205 -3.83 6.24 -9.93
C VAL A 205 -4.14 7.44 -9.03
N ASN A 206 -5.36 7.97 -9.10
CA ASN A 206 -5.80 9.09 -8.26
C ASN A 206 -5.87 8.73 -6.77
N PHE A 207 -6.35 7.53 -6.46
CA PHE A 207 -6.45 7.00 -5.09
C PHE A 207 -5.07 6.79 -4.48
N MET A 208 -4.14 6.17 -5.22
CA MET A 208 -2.75 6.01 -4.77
C MET A 208 -2.09 7.35 -4.52
N LEU A 209 -2.35 8.34 -5.38
CA LEU A 209 -1.76 9.66 -5.24
C LEU A 209 -2.46 10.55 -4.21
N GLY A 210 -3.58 10.12 -3.63
CA GLY A 210 -4.34 10.94 -2.67
C GLY A 210 -4.79 12.29 -3.22
N SER A 211 -4.86 12.45 -4.56
CA SER A 211 -5.05 13.76 -5.21
C SER A 211 -6.47 14.31 -5.02
N HIS A 212 -7.46 13.42 -4.88
CA HIS A 212 -8.89 13.77 -4.77
C HIS A 212 -9.71 12.76 -3.94
N ASP A 213 -9.08 11.67 -3.49
CA ASP A 213 -9.76 10.55 -2.83
C ASP A 213 -8.83 9.91 -1.79
N VAL A 214 -8.82 10.48 -0.58
CA VAL A 214 -8.01 10.01 0.55
C VAL A 214 -8.92 9.31 1.54
N TYR A 215 -8.59 8.07 1.89
CA TYR A 215 -9.29 7.31 2.91
C TYR A 215 -8.73 7.67 4.30
N ASP A 216 -9.54 7.50 5.35
CA ASP A 216 -9.05 7.50 6.73
C ASP A 216 -9.26 6.10 7.32
N PHE A 217 -8.48 5.73 8.32
CA PHE A 217 -8.70 4.46 9.02
C PHE A 217 -10.02 4.55 9.81
N PRO A 218 -10.96 3.60 9.63
CA PRO A 218 -12.28 3.64 10.24
C PRO A 218 -12.30 3.20 11.70
N PHE A 219 -11.15 3.24 12.37
CA PHE A 219 -10.97 2.78 13.74
C PHE A 219 -10.93 3.96 14.69
N ASP A 220 -11.59 3.81 15.83
CA ASP A 220 -11.56 4.78 16.92
C ASP A 220 -10.33 4.49 17.78
N ASP A 221 -9.23 5.18 17.46
CA ASP A 221 -7.96 5.06 18.18
C ASP A 221 -7.37 6.47 18.38
N PHE A 222 -7.07 6.81 19.64
CA PHE A 222 -6.56 8.12 20.02
C PHE A 222 -5.21 8.46 19.35
N ASN A 223 -4.40 7.44 19.09
CA ASN A 223 -3.08 7.56 18.48
C ASN A 223 -3.11 7.45 16.95
N LYS A 224 -4.27 7.18 16.33
CA LYS A 224 -4.44 7.14 14.86
C LYS A 224 -3.76 8.27 14.09
N PRO A 225 -3.77 9.56 14.53
CA PRO A 225 -3.09 10.63 13.80
C PRO A 225 -1.58 10.41 13.60
N PHE A 226 -0.93 9.57 14.41
CA PHE A 226 0.50 9.25 14.29
C PHE A 226 0.81 8.17 13.23
N VAL A 227 -0.21 7.61 12.58
CA VAL A 227 -0.05 6.72 11.42
C VAL A 227 0.38 7.50 10.18
N GLU A 228 -0.09 8.73 10.02
CA GLU A 228 0.39 9.61 8.95
C GLU A 228 1.81 10.08 9.27
N ALA A 229 2.78 9.72 8.42
CA ALA A 229 4.19 10.04 8.65
C ALA A 229 4.47 11.55 8.76
N THR A 230 3.76 12.39 7.99
CA THR A 230 3.88 13.85 8.09
C THR A 230 3.56 14.34 9.50
N MET A 231 2.44 13.87 10.06
CA MET A 231 1.98 14.22 11.41
C MET A 231 2.91 13.64 12.47
N PHE A 232 3.33 12.39 12.31
CA PHE A 232 4.32 11.73 13.17
C PHE A 232 5.62 12.53 13.24
N MET A 233 6.20 12.88 12.09
CA MET A 233 7.49 13.58 12.01
C MET A 233 7.39 15.03 12.47
N GLN A 234 6.28 15.71 12.20
CA GLN A 234 6.03 17.04 12.75
C GLN A 234 5.97 17.00 14.28
N ALA A 235 5.26 16.02 14.85
CA ALA A 235 5.20 15.84 16.30
C ALA A 235 6.57 15.44 16.88
N TYR A 236 7.32 14.57 16.21
CA TYR A 236 8.64 14.13 16.66
C TYR A 236 9.65 15.28 16.72
N LYS A 237 9.65 16.14 15.69
CA LYS A 237 10.52 17.33 15.62
C LYS A 237 10.13 18.41 16.65
N SER A 238 8.84 18.59 16.91
CA SER A 238 8.34 19.66 17.79
C SER A 238 8.27 19.27 19.28
N ASN A 239 7.88 18.03 19.58
CA ASN A 239 7.79 17.49 20.93
C ASN A 239 8.06 15.98 20.91
N LYS A 240 9.35 15.64 20.92
CA LYS A 240 9.83 14.25 20.91
C LYS A 240 9.16 13.39 22.00
N ASN A 241 9.02 13.91 23.22
CA ASN A 241 8.44 13.18 24.34
C ASN A 241 7.00 12.73 24.06
N ARG A 242 6.19 13.56 23.39
CA ARG A 242 4.82 13.18 23.00
C ARG A 242 4.82 11.93 22.11
N VAL A 243 5.76 11.83 21.17
CA VAL A 243 5.88 10.63 20.33
C VAL A 243 6.37 9.44 21.15
N LEU A 244 7.33 9.63 22.07
CA LEU A 244 7.79 8.54 22.94
C LEU A 244 6.67 8.01 23.85
N GLU A 245 5.73 8.85 24.30
CA GLU A 245 4.52 8.42 25.02
C GLU A 245 3.64 7.54 24.14
N VAL A 246 3.38 7.97 22.90
CA VAL A 246 2.61 7.18 21.92
C VAL A 246 3.26 5.82 21.66
N LEU A 247 4.59 5.76 21.54
CA LEU A 247 5.31 4.48 21.36
C LEU A 247 5.17 3.54 22.55
N ILE A 248 5.03 4.08 23.76
CA ILE A 248 4.73 3.28 24.96
C ILE A 248 3.29 2.79 24.94
N ASP A 249 2.34 3.62 24.50
CA ASP A 249 0.94 3.21 24.39
C ASP A 249 0.75 2.09 23.37
N CYS A 250 1.60 2.06 22.32
CA CYS A 250 1.62 1.01 21.30
C CYS A 250 1.94 -0.40 21.81
N ILE A 251 2.45 -0.56 23.05
CA ILE A 251 2.75 -1.87 23.66
C ILE A 251 1.77 -2.27 24.76
N ASN A 252 0.61 -1.59 24.85
CA ASN A 252 -0.42 -1.93 25.81
C ASN A 252 -1.03 -3.33 25.51
N GLU A 253 -1.06 -4.21 26.52
CA GLU A 253 -1.52 -5.59 26.39
C GLU A 253 -3.04 -5.73 26.23
N HIS A 254 -3.80 -4.66 26.52
CA HIS A 254 -5.25 -4.64 26.46
C HIS A 254 -5.84 -4.09 25.15
N GLN A 255 -5.00 -3.93 24.12
CA GLN A 255 -5.43 -3.42 22.81
C GLN A 255 -6.29 -4.45 22.06
N SER A 256 -7.38 -3.96 21.49
CA SER A 256 -8.17 -4.64 20.47
C SER A 256 -7.33 -4.89 19.20
N PRO A 257 -7.76 -5.81 18.30
CA PRO A 257 -7.05 -6.08 17.06
C PRO A 257 -6.84 -4.85 16.16
N THR A 258 -7.79 -3.91 16.15
CA THR A 258 -7.70 -2.66 15.37
C THR A 258 -6.73 -1.66 16.00
N GLU A 259 -6.68 -1.56 17.33
CA GLU A 259 -5.71 -0.71 18.04
C GLU A 259 -4.28 -1.25 17.90
N GLN A 260 -4.10 -2.58 17.97
CA GLN A 260 -2.82 -3.23 17.69
C GLN A 260 -2.34 -2.95 16.26
N PHE A 261 -3.27 -2.94 15.30
CA PHE A 261 -2.97 -2.62 13.92
C PHE A 261 -2.48 -1.18 13.77
N ILE A 262 -3.20 -0.19 14.34
CA ILE A 262 -2.77 1.21 14.37
C ILE A 262 -1.40 1.36 15.04
N SER A 263 -1.19 0.68 16.17
CA SER A 263 0.08 0.68 16.91
C SER A 263 1.25 0.17 16.07
N HIS A 264 1.07 -0.91 15.32
CA HIS A 264 2.10 -1.40 14.41
C HIS A 264 2.45 -0.39 13.31
N LEU A 265 1.47 0.30 12.73
CA LEU A 265 1.74 1.33 11.72
C LEU A 265 2.54 2.51 12.31
N ILE A 266 2.27 2.90 13.56
CA ILE A 266 3.02 3.95 14.26
C ILE A 266 4.45 3.50 14.55
N LEU A 267 4.64 2.26 15.01
CA LEU A 267 5.97 1.68 15.23
C LEU A 267 6.76 1.61 13.91
N MET A 268 6.11 1.29 12.79
CA MET A 268 6.72 1.32 11.46
C MET A 268 7.20 2.73 11.07
N ASN A 269 6.45 3.79 11.41
CA ASN A 269 6.91 5.17 11.21
C ASN A 269 8.18 5.48 12.01
N TYR A 270 8.25 5.06 13.28
CA TYR A 270 9.44 5.26 14.09
C TYR A 270 10.65 4.49 13.53
N SER A 271 10.44 3.24 13.12
CA SER A 271 11.47 2.42 12.47
C SER A 271 12.00 3.07 11.19
N TYR A 272 11.13 3.51 10.29
CA TYR A 272 11.54 4.04 8.99
C TYR A 272 12.08 5.47 9.05
N PHE A 273 11.34 6.40 9.67
CA PHE A 273 11.67 7.83 9.58
C PHE A 273 12.67 8.29 10.65
N VAL A 274 12.86 7.52 11.72
CA VAL A 274 13.80 7.86 12.79
C VAL A 274 14.96 6.86 12.82
N LEU A 275 14.67 5.59 13.12
CA LEU A 275 15.72 4.62 13.44
C LEU A 275 16.54 4.15 12.24
N LYS A 276 15.93 4.00 11.05
CA LYS A 276 16.63 3.60 9.82
C LYS A 276 17.80 4.54 9.49
N ARG A 277 17.60 5.85 9.70
CA ARG A 277 18.60 6.88 9.41
C ARG A 277 19.58 7.08 10.58
N ASP A 278 19.06 7.10 11.80
CA ASP A 278 19.86 7.26 13.01
C ASP A 278 19.43 6.26 14.09
N PRO A 279 20.02 5.05 14.09
CA PRO A 279 19.71 4.04 15.09
C PRO A 279 20.00 4.50 16.53
N SER A 280 20.85 5.51 16.73
CA SER A 280 21.20 6.03 18.05
C SER A 280 20.02 6.71 18.75
N GLU A 281 19.00 7.11 18.00
CA GLU A 281 17.77 7.72 18.52
C GLU A 281 17.00 6.79 19.48
N ILE A 282 17.23 5.47 19.40
CA ILE A 282 16.67 4.50 20.35
C ILE A 282 17.11 4.76 21.80
N THR A 283 18.26 5.42 22.00
CA THR A 283 18.79 5.74 23.33
C THR A 283 17.96 6.81 24.03
N TYR A 284 17.32 7.73 23.29
CA TYR A 284 16.37 8.68 23.87
C TYR A 284 15.14 7.98 24.43
N LEU A 285 14.59 7.01 23.71
CA LEU A 285 13.49 6.17 24.21
C LEU A 285 13.91 5.41 25.47
N LYS A 286 15.12 4.80 25.47
CA LYS A 286 15.68 4.12 26.66
C LYS A 286 15.73 5.05 27.87
N LEU A 287 16.25 6.27 27.69
CA LEU A 287 16.35 7.27 28.76
C LEU A 287 14.95 7.71 29.25
N PHE A 288 14.02 7.93 28.32
CA PHE A 288 12.64 8.29 28.63
C PHE A 288 11.93 7.21 29.47
N CYS A 289 12.16 5.94 29.15
CA CYS A 289 11.61 4.80 29.88
C CYS A 289 12.36 4.45 31.18
N LYS A 290 13.40 5.18 31.59
CA LYS A 290 14.27 4.80 32.74
C LYS A 290 13.50 4.53 34.04
N LYS A 291 12.36 5.21 34.25
CA LYS A 291 11.51 5.06 35.45
C LYS A 291 10.39 4.01 35.28
N LYS A 292 10.27 3.37 34.12
CA LYS A 292 9.22 2.39 33.80
C LYS A 292 9.87 1.04 33.48
N PRO A 293 10.09 0.16 34.49
CA PRO A 293 10.78 -1.12 34.29
C PRO A 293 10.15 -1.95 33.17
N GLY A 294 10.98 -2.53 32.31
CA GLY A 294 10.54 -3.42 31.22
C GLY A 294 9.88 -2.74 30.02
N VAL A 295 9.39 -1.50 30.14
CA VAL A 295 8.70 -0.80 29.03
C VAL A 295 9.60 -0.61 27.83
N PHE A 296 10.84 -0.15 28.02
CA PHE A 296 11.81 -0.03 26.93
C PHE A 296 12.02 -1.36 26.19
N MET A 297 12.13 -2.45 26.95
CA MET A 297 12.33 -3.79 26.39
C MET A 297 11.13 -4.22 25.56
N LYS A 298 9.90 -3.95 26.01
CA LYS A 298 8.67 -4.25 25.26
C LYS A 298 8.61 -3.48 23.94
N VAL A 299 8.91 -2.18 23.95
CA VAL A 299 8.93 -1.37 22.73
C VAL A 299 10.03 -1.84 21.77
N LEU A 300 11.23 -2.13 22.27
CA LEU A 300 12.33 -2.66 21.46
C LEU A 300 11.96 -4.00 20.81
N THR A 301 11.36 -4.93 21.58
CA THR A 301 10.89 -6.21 21.05
C THR A 301 9.85 -5.99 19.96
N ALA A 302 8.85 -5.13 20.20
CA ALA A 302 7.81 -4.84 19.21
C ALA A 302 8.39 -4.24 17.90
N LEU A 303 9.33 -3.30 17.99
CA LEU A 303 10.01 -2.73 16.82
C LEU A 303 10.74 -3.79 16.00
N LEU A 304 11.45 -4.69 16.66
CA LEU A 304 12.20 -5.75 16.00
C LEU A 304 11.27 -6.83 15.43
N ASP A 305 10.19 -7.20 16.13
CA ASP A 305 9.23 -8.24 15.72
C ASP A 305 8.52 -7.90 14.40
N ILE A 306 8.25 -6.61 14.18
CA ILE A 306 7.67 -6.11 12.92
C ILE A 306 8.65 -6.33 11.75
N ARG A 307 9.96 -6.25 12.00
CA ARG A 307 11.05 -6.38 11.00
C ARG A 307 10.94 -5.37 9.86
N PHE A 308 10.61 -4.13 10.19
CA PHE A 308 10.42 -3.06 9.21
C PHE A 308 11.64 -2.13 9.14
N PHE A 309 12.48 -2.29 8.12
CA PHE A 309 13.70 -1.51 7.84
C PHE A 309 14.80 -1.45 8.92
N VAL A 310 14.53 -1.95 10.11
CA VAL A 310 15.51 -2.08 11.20
C VAL A 310 15.48 -3.48 11.76
N ASP A 311 16.64 -3.95 12.16
CA ASP A 311 16.86 -5.25 12.79
C ASP A 311 17.87 -5.12 13.95
N LYS A 312 18.24 -6.23 14.58
CA LYS A 312 19.24 -6.21 15.66
C LYS A 312 20.58 -5.63 15.23
N SER A 313 21.01 -5.91 13.99
CA SER A 313 22.29 -5.46 13.46
C SER A 313 22.34 -3.94 13.26
N SER A 314 21.17 -3.34 13.02
CA SER A 314 20.99 -1.89 12.89
C SER A 314 21.40 -1.14 14.17
N PHE A 315 21.38 -1.79 15.34
CA PHE A 315 21.70 -1.19 16.63
C PHE A 315 23.10 -1.54 17.17
N THR A 316 23.98 -2.05 16.30
CA THR A 316 25.36 -2.37 16.69
C THR A 316 26.07 -1.13 17.21
N ASN A 317 26.72 -1.23 18.38
CA ASN A 317 27.45 -0.14 19.05
C ASN A 317 26.59 1.07 19.48
N VAL A 318 25.27 0.92 19.56
CA VAL A 318 24.35 1.99 20.01
C VAL A 318 24.23 2.07 21.55
N GLY A 319 24.89 1.18 22.29
CA GLY A 319 24.86 1.18 23.76
C GLY A 319 23.58 0.57 24.36
N ILE A 320 22.94 -0.33 23.61
CA ILE A 320 21.76 -1.10 24.02
C ILE A 320 21.97 -2.62 23.94
N ASP A 321 23.21 -3.10 23.82
CA ASP A 321 23.56 -4.52 23.58
C ASP A 321 22.95 -5.48 24.61
N TYR A 322 22.93 -5.08 25.89
CA TYR A 322 22.29 -5.84 26.96
C TYR A 322 20.80 -6.11 26.71
N TYR A 323 20.09 -5.17 26.08
CA TYR A 323 18.67 -5.34 25.74
C TYR A 323 18.53 -6.21 24.49
N LEU A 324 19.36 -5.97 23.46
CA LEU A 324 19.36 -6.77 22.24
C LEU A 324 19.59 -8.26 22.51
N SER A 325 20.52 -8.59 23.43
CA SER A 325 20.83 -9.98 23.81
C SER A 325 19.66 -10.69 24.52
N ARG A 326 18.65 -9.94 24.97
CA ARG A 326 17.46 -10.46 25.66
C ARG A 326 16.23 -10.55 24.77
N VAL A 327 16.26 -9.97 23.56
CA VAL A 327 15.21 -10.13 22.55
C VAL A 327 15.30 -11.54 21.96
N LYS A 328 14.31 -12.40 22.24
CA LYS A 328 14.24 -13.78 21.71
C LYS A 328 13.43 -13.82 20.41
N GLY A 329 13.84 -14.68 19.46
CA GLY A 329 12.99 -15.04 18.31
C GLY A 329 12.95 -14.04 17.15
N VAL A 330 13.83 -13.03 17.18
CA VAL A 330 13.85 -11.95 16.19
C VAL A 330 15.16 -11.89 15.43
#